data_AF-A0A840WK11-F1
#
_entry.id   AF-A0A840WK11-F1
#
_cell.length_a   1.000
_cell.length_b   1.000
_cell.length_c   1.000
_cell.angle_alpha   90.00
_cell.angle_beta   90.00
_cell.angle_gamma   90.00
#
_symmetry.space_group_name_H-M   'P 1'
#
loop_
_entity.id
_entity.type
_entity.pdbx_description
1 polymer ?
#
loop_
_entity_poly.entity_id
_entity_poly.type
_entity_poly.pdbx_seq_one_letter_code
_entity_poly.pdbx_strand_id
1 'polypeptide(L)'
;MKRVLLFCLLIPGLALAQNFVGTTGSLAGQGSLQFASQRPPAFLGSILTRDAGPGQADPMVLRGLRDLVAEVEAGPAGYNAVVLSAVIKPPKRPTEMTLRDVFAWIDATPGQNHAIGRYQFIPTTLDYLVRRTKTPLSARFSPALQDRFADILLHQAGAGEVSFGRISNDLFLDQLAQVWAALPMRDGRSAYHGVGRNKALMSRAEYRARVAAILG
;
A
#
# COMPACT_ATOMS: atom_id res chain seq x y z
N MET A 1 -24.50 12.03 13.24
CA MET A 1 -23.98 11.69 11.89
C MET A 1 -22.79 12.59 11.59
N LYS A 2 -21.55 12.16 11.86
CA LYS A 2 -20.37 13.02 11.69
C LYS A 2 -19.90 12.99 10.24
N ARG A 3 -20.30 14.02 9.49
CA ARG A 3 -19.72 14.39 8.19
C ARG A 3 -18.26 14.82 8.44
N VAL A 4 -17.30 14.18 7.81
CA VAL A 4 -15.90 14.67 7.76
C VAL A 4 -15.72 15.35 6.41
N LEU A 5 -15.77 16.68 6.43
CA LEU A 5 -15.43 17.54 5.29
C LEU A 5 -13.91 17.60 5.07
N LEU A 6 -13.51 17.51 3.78
CA LEU A 6 -12.70 18.47 2.99
C LEU A 6 -11.47 19.12 3.69
N PHE A 7 -10.23 19.03 3.19
CA PHE A 7 -9.70 19.92 2.14
C PHE A 7 -8.30 19.50 1.59
N CYS A 8 -7.91 20.20 0.51
CA CYS A 8 -6.83 20.04 -0.47
C CYS A 8 -5.49 20.72 -0.09
N LEU A 9 -4.37 20.33 -0.73
CA LEU A 9 -3.14 21.10 -1.09
C LEU A 9 -2.13 20.07 -1.70
N LEU A 10 -1.72 20.09 -2.98
CA LEU A 10 -0.87 21.06 -3.70
C LEU A 10 0.37 21.52 -2.91
N ILE A 11 1.55 21.03 -3.32
CA ILE A 11 2.84 21.64 -2.98
C ILE A 11 3.31 22.40 -4.24
N PRO A 12 3.65 23.70 -4.15
CA PRO A 12 4.23 24.46 -5.25
C PRO A 12 5.75 24.20 -5.37
N GLY A 13 6.19 24.04 -6.62
CA GLY A 13 7.46 24.53 -7.17
C GLY A 13 8.80 24.25 -6.47
N LEU A 14 9.69 23.55 -7.18
CA LEU A 14 11.03 24.07 -7.45
C LEU A 14 11.50 23.56 -8.83
N ALA A 15 11.57 24.47 -9.79
CA ALA A 15 12.29 24.28 -11.04
C ALA A 15 13.72 24.80 -10.86
N LEU A 16 14.71 24.08 -11.39
CA LEU A 16 15.83 24.56 -12.21
C LEU A 16 16.92 23.49 -12.32
N ALA A 17 17.09 22.94 -13.51
CA ALA A 17 18.42 22.63 -14.06
C ALA A 17 18.31 22.61 -15.58
N GLN A 18 19.06 23.50 -16.22
CA GLN A 18 19.10 23.73 -17.65
C GLN A 18 20.05 22.73 -18.35
N ASN A 19 19.70 22.45 -19.61
CA ASN A 19 20.55 22.14 -20.77
C ASN A 19 21.46 20.90 -20.75
N PHE A 20 21.11 19.91 -21.58
CA PHE A 20 22.10 19.29 -22.48
C PHE A 20 21.47 18.98 -23.85
N VAL A 21 22.20 19.35 -24.90
CA VAL A 21 21.88 19.23 -26.32
C VAL A 21 22.05 17.76 -26.78
N GLY A 22 21.24 17.36 -27.76
CA GLY A 22 20.91 15.97 -28.07
C GLY A 22 21.92 15.18 -28.91
N THR A 23 21.56 13.93 -29.21
CA THR A 23 21.76 13.23 -30.49
C THR A 23 20.84 12.00 -30.53
N THR A 24 20.23 11.78 -31.70
CA THR A 24 19.28 10.74 -32.10
C THR A 24 19.87 9.33 -32.17
N GLY A 25 19.12 8.28 -31.81
CA GLY A 25 19.37 6.92 -32.33
C GLY A 25 18.92 5.71 -31.49
N SER A 26 17.73 5.18 -31.84
CA SER A 26 17.34 3.76 -31.92
C SER A 26 17.14 2.86 -30.66
N LEU A 27 15.85 2.63 -30.37
CA LEU A 27 15.15 1.39 -29.96
C LEU A 27 15.66 0.60 -28.74
N ALA A 28 15.40 1.15 -27.55
CA ALA A 28 15.33 0.39 -26.30
C ALA A 28 13.86 0.00 -25.99
N GLY A 29 13.56 -1.29 -26.08
CA GLY A 29 12.25 -1.88 -25.77
C GLY A 29 12.26 -2.65 -24.45
N GLN A 30 12.61 -2.00 -23.34
CA GLN A 30 12.28 -2.44 -21.99
C GLN A 30 11.90 -1.19 -21.20
N GLY A 31 10.60 -0.94 -21.11
CA GLY A 31 10.05 0.19 -20.36
C GLY A 31 10.36 0.02 -18.88
N SER A 32 11.47 0.60 -18.42
CA SER A 32 11.65 0.96 -17.03
C SER A 32 10.53 1.93 -16.67
N LEU A 33 9.52 1.45 -15.95
CA LEU A 33 8.50 2.28 -15.33
C LEU A 33 9.22 3.17 -14.30
N GLN A 34 9.71 4.31 -14.75
CA GLN A 34 10.34 5.32 -13.90
C GLN A 34 9.22 6.08 -13.20
N PHE A 35 8.72 5.51 -12.10
CA PHE A 35 7.84 6.22 -11.19
C PHE A 35 8.66 7.32 -10.50
N ALA A 36 8.61 8.53 -11.07
CA ALA A 36 9.20 9.69 -10.45
C ALA A 36 8.47 9.98 -9.12
N SER A 37 9.26 9.91 -8.05
CA SER A 37 9.04 10.57 -6.75
C SER A 37 8.03 9.94 -5.79
N GLN A 38 8.45 8.85 -5.15
CA GLN A 38 8.65 8.81 -3.69
C GLN A 38 9.36 7.51 -3.33
N ARG A 39 10.65 7.59 -2.96
CA ARG A 39 11.31 6.43 -2.33
C ARG A 39 10.48 6.07 -1.10
N PRO A 40 10.05 4.80 -0.92
CA PRO A 40 9.31 4.44 0.27
C PRO A 40 10.13 4.86 1.49
N PRO A 41 9.48 5.28 2.58
CA PRO A 41 10.19 5.55 3.82
C PRO A 41 11.11 4.37 4.16
N ALA A 42 12.27 4.62 4.76
CA ALA A 42 13.26 3.58 5.02
C ALA A 42 12.67 2.36 5.74
N PHE A 43 11.72 2.60 6.67
CA PHE A 43 11.00 1.53 7.36
C PHE A 43 10.19 0.63 6.43
N LEU A 44 9.47 1.21 5.45
CA LEU A 44 8.68 0.45 4.49
C LEU A 44 9.63 -0.33 3.57
N GLY A 45 10.75 0.28 3.16
CA GLY A 45 11.80 -0.41 2.43
C GLY A 45 12.28 -1.68 3.14
N SER A 46 12.55 -1.61 4.44
CA SER A 46 12.97 -2.77 5.25
C SER A 46 11.93 -3.88 5.33
N ILE A 47 10.64 -3.55 5.37
CA ILE A 47 9.55 -4.55 5.32
C ILE A 47 9.47 -5.18 3.93
N LEU A 48 9.49 -4.37 2.87
CA LEU A 48 9.39 -4.86 1.50
C LEU A 48 10.59 -5.74 1.10
N THR A 49 11.77 -5.57 1.68
CA THR A 49 12.91 -6.44 1.37
C THR A 49 13.03 -7.66 2.28
N ARG A 50 12.23 -7.77 3.35
CA ARG A 50 12.25 -8.94 4.24
C ARG A 50 11.76 -10.18 3.48
N ASP A 51 12.49 -11.28 3.58
CA ASP A 51 11.92 -12.57 3.22
C ASP A 51 10.83 -12.94 4.22
N ALA A 52 9.75 -13.55 3.75
CA ALA A 52 8.74 -14.09 4.65
C ALA A 52 9.45 -15.08 5.59
N GLY A 53 9.43 -14.81 6.90
CA GLY A 53 10.08 -15.66 7.89
C GLY A 53 9.55 -17.10 7.85
N PRO A 54 10.24 -18.06 8.49
CA PRO A 54 9.81 -19.44 8.49
C PRO A 54 8.43 -19.59 9.15
N GLY A 55 7.53 -20.30 8.46
CA GLY A 55 6.17 -20.59 8.90
C GLY A 55 5.14 -19.71 8.19
N GLN A 56 4.22 -20.33 7.46
CA GLN A 56 3.06 -19.64 6.92
C GLN A 56 2.03 -19.47 8.05
N ALA A 57 1.56 -18.24 8.25
CA ALA A 57 0.39 -17.96 9.07
C ALA A 57 -0.83 -18.75 8.57
N ASP A 58 -1.71 -19.12 9.50
CA ASP A 58 -2.96 -19.81 9.19
C ASP A 58 -3.82 -18.97 8.21
N PRO A 59 -4.45 -19.58 7.18
CA PRO A 59 -5.33 -18.87 6.25
C PRO A 59 -6.45 -18.05 6.91
N MET A 60 -6.97 -18.49 8.06
CA MET A 60 -7.97 -17.78 8.85
C MET A 60 -7.37 -16.55 9.53
N VAL A 61 -6.15 -16.66 10.07
CA VAL A 61 -5.39 -15.51 10.61
C VAL A 61 -5.18 -14.48 9.51
N LEU A 62 -4.71 -14.90 8.33
CA LEU A 62 -4.54 -13.99 7.18
C LEU A 62 -5.84 -13.33 6.75
N ARG A 63 -6.96 -14.05 6.76
CA ARG A 63 -8.28 -13.48 6.49
C ARG A 63 -8.65 -12.42 7.53
N GLY A 64 -8.53 -12.72 8.82
CA GLY A 64 -8.85 -11.78 9.89
C GLY A 64 -8.00 -10.50 9.82
N LEU A 65 -6.71 -10.64 9.53
CA LEU A 65 -5.81 -9.50 9.34
C LEU A 65 -6.19 -8.65 8.11
N ARG A 66 -6.52 -9.29 6.98
CA ARG A 66 -7.01 -8.59 5.79
C ARG A 66 -8.30 -7.82 6.06
N ASP A 67 -9.22 -8.41 6.82
CA ASP A 67 -10.49 -7.78 7.16
C ASP A 67 -10.29 -6.56 8.08
N LEU A 68 -9.39 -6.67 9.07
CA LEU A 68 -8.95 -5.57 9.92
C LEU A 68 -8.36 -4.40 9.11
N VAL A 69 -7.44 -4.70 8.18
CA VAL A 69 -6.83 -3.68 7.30
C VAL A 69 -7.88 -3.03 6.41
N ALA A 70 -8.74 -3.83 5.77
CA ALA A 70 -9.74 -3.33 4.84
C ALA A 70 -10.76 -2.40 5.49
N GLU A 71 -11.12 -2.66 6.75
CA GLU A 71 -12.04 -1.83 7.51
C GLU A 71 -11.53 -0.40 7.65
N VAL A 72 -10.23 -0.23 7.96
CA VAL A 72 -9.64 1.10 8.14
C VAL A 72 -9.17 1.74 6.85
N GLU A 73 -8.77 0.97 5.84
CA GLU A 73 -8.19 1.52 4.61
C GLU A 73 -9.22 1.78 3.50
N ALA A 74 -10.21 0.90 3.31
CA ALA A 74 -11.07 0.92 2.12
C ALA A 74 -12.54 1.26 2.40
N GLY A 75 -13.00 1.07 3.64
CA GLY A 75 -14.40 1.26 4.01
C GLY A 75 -15.35 0.47 3.08
N PRO A 76 -16.53 1.04 2.71
CA PRO A 76 -17.55 0.30 1.94
C PRO A 76 -17.16 0.00 0.49
N ALA A 77 -16.16 0.68 -0.07
CA ALA A 77 -15.75 0.48 -1.46
C ALA A 77 -14.92 -0.81 -1.65
N GLY A 78 -14.31 -1.32 -0.57
CA GLY A 78 -13.56 -2.58 -0.57
C GLY A 78 -12.54 -2.67 -1.70
N TYR A 79 -12.58 -3.76 -2.49
CA TYR A 79 -11.68 -3.99 -3.63
C TYR A 79 -11.73 -2.92 -4.72
N ASN A 80 -12.76 -2.07 -4.72
CA ASN A 80 -12.93 -0.97 -5.65
C ASN A 80 -12.61 0.40 -5.03
N ALA A 81 -12.03 0.44 -3.84
CA ALA A 81 -11.63 1.68 -3.21
C ALA A 81 -10.57 2.40 -4.03
N VAL A 82 -10.73 3.72 -4.14
CA VAL A 82 -9.75 4.63 -4.72
C VAL A 82 -9.63 5.77 -3.73
N VAL A 83 -8.39 6.16 -3.41
CA VAL A 83 -8.14 7.23 -2.46
C VAL A 83 -8.97 8.48 -2.79
N LEU A 84 -9.62 9.04 -1.78
CA LEU A 84 -10.55 10.15 -1.99
C LEU A 84 -9.83 11.39 -2.56
N SER A 85 -8.56 11.60 -2.20
CA SER A 85 -7.75 12.73 -2.67
C SER A 85 -7.29 12.63 -4.13
N ALA A 86 -7.48 11.50 -4.82
CA ALA A 86 -7.20 11.42 -6.25
C ALA A 86 -8.15 12.37 -7.00
N VAL A 87 -7.58 13.38 -7.67
CA VAL A 87 -8.35 14.37 -8.45
C VAL A 87 -8.94 13.72 -9.69
N ILE A 88 -8.11 12.97 -10.41
CA ILE A 88 -8.53 12.19 -11.58
C ILE A 88 -8.70 10.73 -11.16
N LYS A 89 -9.94 10.23 -11.22
CA LYS A 89 -10.26 8.84 -10.89
C LYS A 89 -9.89 7.89 -12.04
N PRO A 90 -9.65 6.59 -11.76
CA PRO A 90 -9.41 5.62 -12.82
C PRO A 90 -10.64 5.51 -13.74
N PRO A 91 -10.43 5.13 -15.02
CA PRO A 91 -11.50 5.10 -16.02
C PRO A 91 -12.53 3.97 -15.80
N LYS A 92 -12.22 3.01 -14.92
CA LYS A 92 -13.05 1.84 -14.58
C LYS A 92 -12.94 1.54 -13.10
N ARG A 93 -13.80 0.65 -12.59
CA ARG A 93 -13.66 0.17 -11.22
C ARG A 93 -12.34 -0.60 -11.09
N PRO A 94 -11.59 -0.49 -9.98
CA PRO A 94 -10.31 -1.20 -9.82
C PRO A 94 -10.37 -2.70 -10.16
N THR A 95 -11.43 -3.42 -9.78
CA THR A 95 -11.57 -4.86 -10.08
C THR A 95 -11.79 -5.18 -11.55
N GLU A 96 -12.16 -4.18 -12.36
CA GLU A 96 -12.35 -4.30 -13.81
C GLU A 96 -11.08 -3.91 -14.59
N MET A 97 -10.06 -3.38 -13.92
CA MET A 97 -8.80 -2.97 -14.52
C MET A 97 -7.81 -4.13 -14.60
N THR A 98 -6.95 -4.12 -15.60
CA THR A 98 -5.68 -4.85 -15.55
C THR A 98 -4.64 -4.06 -14.77
N LEU A 99 -3.56 -4.69 -14.33
CA LEU A 99 -2.43 -3.97 -13.74
C LEU A 99 -1.86 -2.92 -14.71
N ARG A 100 -1.85 -3.21 -16.02
CA ARG A 100 -1.48 -2.25 -17.07
C ARG A 100 -2.38 -1.02 -17.04
N ASP A 101 -3.70 -1.20 -16.92
CA ASP A 101 -4.64 -0.07 -16.84
C ASP A 101 -4.40 0.75 -15.56
N VAL A 102 -4.06 0.09 -14.44
CA VAL A 102 -3.74 0.78 -13.18
C VAL A 102 -2.49 1.63 -13.32
N PHE A 103 -1.40 1.07 -13.86
CA PHE A 103 -0.17 1.83 -14.10
C PHE A 103 -0.35 2.94 -15.14
N ALA A 104 -1.12 2.70 -16.20
CA ALA A 104 -1.44 3.74 -17.17
C ALA A 104 -2.21 4.91 -16.53
N TRP A 105 -3.14 4.64 -15.61
CA TRP A 105 -3.81 5.69 -14.84
C TRP A 105 -2.82 6.46 -13.94
N ILE A 106 -1.90 5.76 -13.28
CA ILE A 106 -0.85 6.38 -12.46
C ILE A 106 0.01 7.32 -13.31
N ASP A 107 0.52 6.83 -14.44
CA ASP A 107 1.41 7.57 -15.35
C ASP A 107 0.72 8.79 -15.99
N ALA A 108 -0.56 8.66 -16.34
CA ALA A 108 -1.35 9.74 -16.93
C ALA A 108 -1.73 10.83 -15.92
N THR A 109 -1.53 10.60 -14.61
CA THR A 109 -1.97 11.52 -13.54
C THR A 109 -0.82 11.80 -12.57
N PRO A 110 0.31 12.38 -13.01
CA PRO A 110 1.47 12.59 -12.16
C PRO A 110 1.16 13.55 -11.00
N GLY A 111 1.78 13.31 -9.84
CA GLY A 111 1.73 14.20 -8.68
C GLY A 111 0.48 14.11 -7.80
N GLN A 112 -0.51 13.26 -8.12
CA GLN A 112 -1.62 12.96 -7.21
C GLN A 112 -1.35 11.72 -6.35
N ASN A 113 -2.22 11.45 -5.37
CA ASN A 113 -2.19 10.19 -4.62
C ASN A 113 -2.93 9.10 -5.41
N HIS A 114 -2.32 7.91 -5.50
CA HIS A 114 -2.84 6.77 -6.28
C HIS A 114 -3.14 5.53 -5.44
N ALA A 115 -3.30 5.65 -4.13
CA ALA A 115 -3.68 4.51 -3.32
C ALA A 115 -5.01 3.89 -3.82
N ILE A 116 -4.98 2.58 -4.08
CA ILE A 116 -6.05 1.87 -4.81
C ILE A 116 -6.29 0.46 -4.24
N GLY A 117 -7.53 -0.01 -4.34
CA GLY A 117 -7.96 -1.33 -3.91
C GLY A 117 -8.26 -1.45 -2.42
N ARG A 118 -8.65 -2.66 -2.00
CA ARG A 118 -9.08 -2.99 -0.63
C ARG A 118 -8.02 -2.68 0.43
N TYR A 119 -6.76 -2.69 0.00
CA TYR A 119 -5.59 -2.54 0.87
C TYR A 119 -4.80 -1.26 0.56
N GLN A 120 -5.39 -0.32 -0.19
CA GLN A 120 -4.83 1.00 -0.52
C GLN A 120 -3.37 0.95 -1.00
N PHE A 121 -3.07 0.08 -1.97
CA PHE A 121 -1.73 -0.06 -2.52
C PHE A 121 -1.28 1.25 -3.18
N ILE A 122 -0.14 1.79 -2.73
CA ILE A 122 0.53 2.91 -3.39
C ILE A 122 1.38 2.42 -4.58
N PRO A 123 1.72 3.29 -5.56
CA PRO A 123 2.42 2.88 -6.78
C PRO A 123 3.70 2.07 -6.55
N THR A 124 4.55 2.50 -5.61
CA THR A 124 5.83 1.84 -5.33
C THR A 124 5.64 0.45 -4.73
N THR A 125 4.69 0.28 -3.81
CA THR A 125 4.35 -1.02 -3.23
C THR A 125 3.73 -1.95 -4.28
N LEU A 126 2.82 -1.44 -5.12
CA LEU A 126 2.20 -2.22 -6.18
C LEU A 126 3.23 -2.69 -7.22
N ASP A 127 4.13 -1.80 -7.67
CA ASP A 127 5.22 -2.12 -8.58
C ASP A 127 6.16 -3.18 -7.99
N TYR A 128 6.54 -3.04 -6.72
CA TYR A 128 7.32 -4.04 -6.00
C TYR A 128 6.64 -5.41 -6.00
N LEU A 129 5.35 -5.50 -5.66
CA LEU A 129 4.60 -6.75 -5.60
C LEU A 129 4.49 -7.42 -6.97
N VAL A 130 4.23 -6.63 -8.02
CA VAL A 130 4.17 -7.11 -9.40
C VAL A 130 5.50 -7.71 -9.83
N ARG A 131 6.63 -7.03 -9.56
CA ARG A 131 7.97 -7.54 -9.87
C ARG A 131 8.31 -8.79 -9.07
N ARG A 132 8.08 -8.77 -7.74
CA ARG A 132 8.39 -9.90 -6.84
C ARG A 132 7.66 -11.17 -7.28
N THR A 133 6.38 -11.04 -7.61
CA THR A 133 5.53 -12.18 -7.98
C THR A 133 5.61 -12.55 -9.45
N LYS A 134 6.32 -11.75 -10.26
CA LYS A 134 6.35 -11.85 -11.73
C LYS A 134 4.93 -11.87 -12.31
N THR A 135 4.00 -11.12 -11.70
CA THR A 135 2.62 -11.05 -12.18
C THR A 135 2.58 -10.29 -13.51
N PRO A 136 1.99 -10.84 -14.58
CA PRO A 136 1.95 -10.16 -15.86
C PRO A 136 1.05 -8.91 -15.77
N LEU A 137 1.44 -7.82 -16.45
CA LEU A 137 0.64 -6.58 -16.46
C LEU A 137 -0.76 -6.75 -17.08
N SER A 138 -1.00 -7.82 -17.84
CA SER A 138 -2.32 -8.18 -18.35
C SER A 138 -3.24 -8.80 -17.30
N ALA A 139 -2.72 -9.18 -16.12
CA ALA A 139 -3.54 -9.74 -15.05
C ALA A 139 -4.57 -8.71 -14.57
N ARG A 140 -5.80 -9.18 -14.34
CA ARG A 140 -6.85 -8.38 -13.70
C ARG A 140 -6.46 -8.05 -12.27
N PHE A 141 -6.69 -6.80 -11.86
CA PHE A 141 -6.56 -6.35 -10.48
C PHE A 141 -7.75 -6.83 -9.63
N SER A 142 -8.01 -8.13 -9.72
CA SER A 142 -9.14 -8.84 -9.14
C SER A 142 -9.03 -8.90 -7.61
N PRO A 143 -10.15 -9.16 -6.91
CA PRO A 143 -10.12 -9.40 -5.47
C PRO A 143 -9.07 -10.43 -5.04
N ALA A 144 -8.98 -11.56 -5.75
CA ALA A 144 -8.01 -12.60 -5.45
C ALA A 144 -6.54 -12.16 -5.65
N LEU A 145 -6.27 -11.29 -6.62
CA LEU A 145 -4.93 -10.74 -6.81
C LEU A 145 -4.58 -9.75 -5.70
N GLN A 146 -5.52 -8.87 -5.34
CA GLN A 146 -5.37 -7.94 -4.22
C GLN A 146 -5.11 -8.69 -2.90
N ASP A 147 -5.84 -9.77 -2.64
CA ASP A 147 -5.66 -10.62 -1.46
C ASP A 147 -4.27 -11.25 -1.43
N ARG A 148 -3.83 -11.85 -2.55
CA ARG A 148 -2.50 -12.45 -2.66
C ARG A 148 -1.40 -11.43 -2.39
N PHE A 149 -1.56 -10.22 -2.89
CA PHE A 149 -0.64 -9.12 -2.66
C PHE A 149 -0.62 -8.66 -1.19
N ALA A 150 -1.79 -8.58 -0.54
CA ALA A 150 -1.88 -8.29 0.88
C ALA A 150 -1.26 -9.38 1.75
N ASP A 151 -1.49 -10.66 1.43
CA ASP A 151 -0.90 -11.79 2.16
C ASP A 151 0.63 -11.74 2.13
N ILE A 152 1.24 -11.37 0.99
CA ILE A 152 2.69 -11.16 0.89
C ILE A 152 3.13 -10.08 1.90
N LEU A 153 2.46 -8.93 1.92
CA LEU A 153 2.80 -7.85 2.84
C LEU A 153 2.60 -8.24 4.31
N LEU A 154 1.54 -9.00 4.63
CA LEU A 154 1.29 -9.52 5.97
C LEU A 154 2.41 -10.46 6.42
N HIS A 155 2.85 -11.38 5.55
CA HIS A 155 3.98 -12.25 5.87
C HIS A 155 5.28 -11.47 6.03
N GLN A 156 5.55 -10.48 5.18
CA GLN A 156 6.72 -9.61 5.29
C GLN A 156 6.69 -8.73 6.56
N ALA A 157 5.50 -8.38 7.03
CA ALA A 157 5.31 -7.72 8.32
C ALA A 157 5.44 -8.68 9.52
N GLY A 158 5.58 -10.00 9.29
CA GLY A 158 5.84 -10.98 10.34
C GLY A 158 4.63 -11.80 10.78
N ALA A 159 3.53 -11.86 10.00
CA ALA A 159 2.33 -12.62 10.36
C ALA A 159 2.61 -14.11 10.66
N GLY A 160 3.54 -14.73 9.93
CA GLY A 160 3.98 -16.09 10.26
C GLY A 160 4.75 -16.14 11.57
N GLU A 161 5.72 -15.24 11.73
CA GLU A 161 6.62 -15.21 12.87
C GLU A 161 5.91 -14.95 14.19
N VAL A 162 4.91 -14.06 14.21
CA VAL A 162 4.14 -13.76 15.42
C VAL A 162 3.29 -14.95 15.86
N SER A 163 2.68 -15.68 14.91
CA SER A 163 1.89 -16.89 15.20
C SER A 163 2.74 -18.02 15.81
N PHE A 164 4.07 -18.01 15.59
CA PHE A 164 5.01 -18.95 16.21
C PHE A 164 5.78 -18.34 17.40
N GLY A 165 5.41 -17.14 17.87
CA GLY A 165 6.08 -16.47 18.98
C GLY A 165 7.53 -16.05 18.71
N ARG A 166 7.96 -15.99 17.44
CA ARG A 166 9.33 -15.59 17.05
C ARG A 166 9.55 -14.08 17.09
N ILE A 167 8.47 -13.31 16.96
CA ILE A 167 8.45 -11.86 17.21
C ILE A 167 7.37 -11.55 18.25
N SER A 168 7.54 -10.46 18.99
CA SER A 168 6.52 -10.02 19.93
C SER A 168 5.30 -9.47 19.20
N ASN A 169 4.13 -9.57 19.84
CA ASN A 169 2.90 -8.95 19.32
C ASN A 169 3.09 -7.45 19.07
N ASP A 170 3.80 -6.74 19.94
CA ASP A 170 4.03 -5.30 19.77
C ASP A 170 4.89 -4.96 18.56
N LEU A 171 5.93 -5.77 18.29
CA LEU A 171 6.75 -5.61 17.10
C LEU A 171 5.91 -5.88 15.84
N PHE A 172 5.13 -6.96 15.83
CA PHE A 172 4.25 -7.27 14.71
C PHE A 172 3.25 -6.13 14.40
N LEU A 173 2.61 -5.59 15.44
CA LEU A 173 1.67 -4.47 15.31
C LEU A 173 2.34 -3.23 14.70
N ASP A 174 3.58 -2.92 15.12
CA ASP A 174 4.35 -1.79 14.56
C ASP A 174 4.77 -2.05 13.11
N GLN A 175 5.16 -3.29 12.75
CA GLN A 175 5.50 -3.67 11.38
C GLN A 175 4.29 -3.58 10.44
N LEU A 176 3.10 -3.98 10.89
CA LEU A 176 1.86 -3.77 10.15
C LEU A 176 1.54 -2.28 9.97
N ALA A 177 1.72 -1.45 11.01
CA ALA A 177 1.48 0.00 10.93
C ALA A 177 2.50 0.74 10.04
N GLN A 178 3.65 0.13 9.77
CA GLN A 178 4.62 0.59 8.78
C GLN A 178 4.21 0.27 7.34
N VAL A 179 3.24 -0.63 7.12
CA VAL A 179 2.70 -0.95 5.79
C VAL A 179 1.41 -0.17 5.52
N TRP A 180 0.49 -0.12 6.50
CA TRP A 180 -0.82 0.51 6.36
C TRP A 180 -0.96 1.73 7.27
N ALA A 181 -1.14 2.90 6.64
CA ALA A 181 -1.05 4.18 7.32
C ALA A 181 -2.19 4.44 8.32
N ALA A 182 -3.34 3.76 8.17
CA ALA A 182 -4.47 3.90 9.08
C ALA A 182 -4.28 3.16 10.41
N LEU A 183 -3.26 2.31 10.55
CA LEU A 183 -2.96 1.58 11.78
C LEU A 183 -2.05 2.39 12.73
N PRO A 184 -2.24 2.31 14.05
CA PRO A 184 -1.44 3.03 15.03
C PRO A 184 -0.12 2.30 15.35
N MET A 185 0.97 3.07 15.32
CA MET A 185 2.24 2.73 15.99
C MET A 185 2.05 2.69 17.51
N ARG A 186 3.08 2.24 18.23
CA ARG A 186 3.09 2.16 19.71
C ARG A 186 2.73 3.47 20.42
N ASP A 187 3.03 4.63 19.82
CA ASP A 187 2.69 5.96 20.36
C ASP A 187 1.27 6.42 20.00
N GLY A 188 0.48 5.57 19.32
CA GLY A 188 -0.88 5.85 18.88
C GLY A 188 -0.98 6.64 17.57
N ARG A 189 0.14 7.08 16.98
CA ARG A 189 0.14 7.84 15.71
C ARG A 189 0.33 6.90 14.53
N SER A 190 0.00 7.39 13.33
CA SER A 190 0.37 6.71 12.09
C SER A 190 1.89 6.74 11.91
N ALA A 191 2.48 5.69 11.33
CA ALA A 191 3.87 5.71 10.87
C ALA A 191 4.14 6.84 9.85
N TYR A 192 3.08 7.34 9.21
CA TYR A 192 3.10 8.41 8.22
C TYR A 192 2.57 9.74 8.77
N HIS A 193 2.55 9.91 10.09
CA HIS A 193 2.14 11.17 10.71
C HIS A 193 2.94 12.36 10.16
N GLY A 194 2.26 13.44 9.79
CA GLY A 194 2.87 14.60 9.13
C GLY A 194 2.98 14.49 7.60
N VAL A 195 2.68 13.33 7.01
CA VAL A 195 2.60 13.14 5.55
C VAL A 195 1.14 13.25 5.11
N GLY A 196 0.79 14.33 4.41
CA GLY A 196 -0.56 14.55 3.91
C GLY A 196 -1.61 14.52 5.04
N ARG A 197 -2.65 13.71 4.87
CA ARG A 197 -3.75 13.54 5.86
C ARG A 197 -3.70 12.21 6.59
N ASN A 198 -2.54 11.55 6.60
CA ASN A 198 -2.38 10.25 7.23
C ASN A 198 -2.53 10.37 8.75
N LYS A 199 -3.40 9.53 9.31
CA LYS A 199 -3.67 9.42 10.74
C LYS A 199 -4.11 8.00 11.06
N ALA A 200 -3.83 7.56 12.28
CA ALA A 200 -4.40 6.32 12.78
C ALA A 200 -5.93 6.48 12.91
N LEU A 201 -6.67 5.45 12.50
CA LEU A 201 -8.14 5.43 12.53
C LEU A 201 -8.71 4.60 13.69
N MET A 202 -7.84 3.94 14.45
CA MET A 202 -8.18 3.24 15.69
C MET A 202 -7.11 3.49 16.76
N SER A 203 -7.46 3.24 18.02
CA SER A 203 -6.50 3.35 19.12
C SER A 203 -5.53 2.17 19.12
N ARG A 204 -4.33 2.35 19.69
CA ARG A 204 -3.37 1.25 19.84
C ARG A 204 -3.90 0.11 20.73
N ALA A 205 -4.71 0.43 21.73
CA ALA A 205 -5.32 -0.57 22.61
C ALA A 205 -6.36 -1.44 21.87
N GLU A 206 -7.24 -0.79 21.10
CA GLU A 206 -8.20 -1.48 20.23
C GLU A 206 -7.49 -2.35 19.20
N TYR A 207 -6.47 -1.79 18.53
CA TYR A 207 -5.68 -2.51 17.54
C TYR A 207 -5.04 -3.77 18.11
N ARG A 208 -4.39 -3.67 19.28
CA ARG A 208 -3.80 -4.82 19.99
C ARG A 208 -4.86 -5.87 20.31
N ALA A 209 -6.01 -5.48 20.85
CA ALA A 209 -7.08 -6.40 21.22
C ALA A 209 -7.63 -7.17 20.00
N ARG A 210 -7.82 -6.46 18.88
CA ARG A 210 -8.32 -7.07 17.64
C ARG A 210 -7.33 -8.05 17.03
N VAL A 211 -6.05 -7.69 16.97
CA VAL A 211 -5.02 -8.60 16.45
C VAL A 211 -4.84 -9.82 17.37
N ALA A 212 -4.86 -9.64 18.69
CA ALA A 212 -4.84 -10.77 19.62
C ALA A 212 -5.99 -11.75 19.36
N ALA A 213 -7.22 -11.25 19.20
CA ALA A 213 -8.37 -12.09 18.87
C ALA A 213 -8.23 -12.83 17.52
N ILE A 214 -7.52 -12.24 16.55
CA ILE A 214 -7.25 -12.88 15.25
C ILE A 214 -6.19 -13.99 15.37
N LEU A 215 -5.16 -13.79 16.21
CA LEU A 215 -4.06 -14.73 16.37
C LEU A 215 -4.43 -15.98 17.19
N GLY A 216 -5.47 -15.91 18.01
CA GLY A 216 -5.87 -16.95 18.95
C GLY A 216 -5.10 -16.89 20.26
#